data_AF-A0A7W1UXM7-F1
#
_entry.id   AF-A0A7W1UXM7-F1
#
_cell.length_a   1.000
_cell.length_b   1.000
_cell.length_c   1.000
_cell.angle_alpha   90.00
_cell.angle_beta   90.00
_cell.angle_gamma   90.00
#
_symmetry.space_group_name_H-M   'P 1'
#
loop_
_entity.id
_entity.type
_entity.pdbx_description
1 polymer ?
#
loop_
_entity_poly.entity_id
_entity_poly.type
_entity_poly.pdbx_seq_one_letter_code
_entity_poly.pdbx_strand_id
1 'polypeptide(L)'
;MLDQLEYNTERPKLIIPEYGRHIQKMVKHALTFEDREERNKIAKSIIAVMGNLNPHLRDVPDFQPMLWDQLFIISDFKLDVDSPFPIPTQEELMERPEPLGYPQNFPKYRFYGNNIKRMIDVAVSWEESEKKDALVLTIANHMKKSFLSWNKDSVEDDVIFKHLLELSDGKINLLESDEDLSNATDLLKTKKKFTNGSSSTTGKKNFKSNSNRPRKRY
;
A
#
# COMPACT_ATOMS: atom_id res chain seq x y z
N MET A 1 41.93 -23.60 -24.33
CA MET A 1 41.64 -22.27 -24.91
C MET A 1 41.60 -21.28 -23.76
N LEU A 2 42.27 -20.14 -23.92
CA LEU A 2 42.58 -19.16 -22.88
C LEU A 2 41.32 -18.67 -22.15
N ASP A 3 41.37 -18.69 -20.81
CA ASP A 3 40.40 -18.03 -19.94
C ASP A 3 40.57 -16.51 -20.11
N GLN A 4 39.82 -15.94 -21.04
CA GLN A 4 39.79 -14.50 -21.27
C GLN A 4 39.14 -13.84 -20.04
N LEU A 5 39.82 -12.85 -19.46
CA LEU A 5 39.21 -11.93 -18.50
C LEU A 5 37.98 -11.26 -19.15
N GLU A 6 36.80 -11.87 -18.98
CA GLU A 6 35.54 -11.32 -19.45
C GLU A 6 35.10 -10.21 -18.50
N TYR A 7 35.19 -8.94 -18.94
CA TYR A 7 34.68 -7.79 -18.19
C TYR A 7 33.15 -7.79 -18.14
N ASN A 8 32.58 -7.36 -17.01
CA ASN A 8 31.13 -7.35 -16.82
C ASN A 8 30.38 -6.45 -17.81
N THR A 9 31.04 -5.41 -18.34
CA THR A 9 30.49 -4.44 -19.30
C THR A 9 30.36 -4.98 -20.72
N GLU A 10 31.15 -6.00 -21.09
CA GLU A 10 31.11 -6.61 -22.42
C GLU A 10 30.11 -7.78 -22.49
N ARG A 11 29.66 -8.27 -21.33
CA ARG A 11 28.78 -9.43 -21.23
C ARG A 11 27.33 -9.04 -21.54
N PRO A 12 26.52 -9.99 -22.06
CA PRO A 12 25.10 -9.76 -22.25
C PRO A 12 24.41 -9.39 -20.94
N LYS A 13 23.37 -8.56 -21.06
CA LYS A 13 22.50 -8.17 -19.95
C LYS A 13 21.87 -9.43 -19.33
N LEU A 14 21.86 -9.48 -18.00
CA LEU A 14 21.09 -10.46 -17.26
C LEU A 14 19.60 -10.11 -17.38
N ILE A 15 18.81 -11.05 -17.90
CA ILE A 15 17.36 -10.87 -18.04
C ILE A 15 16.71 -11.01 -16.67
N ILE A 16 17.09 -12.05 -15.93
CA ILE A 16 16.64 -12.34 -14.57
C ILE A 16 17.88 -12.49 -13.67
N PRO A 17 18.28 -11.42 -12.92
CA PRO A 17 19.48 -11.42 -12.11
C PRO A 17 19.55 -12.53 -11.05
N GLU A 18 18.40 -13.00 -10.55
CA GLU A 18 18.23 -13.97 -9.47
C GLU A 18 18.87 -15.33 -9.79
N TYR A 19 18.83 -15.76 -11.05
CA TYR A 19 19.41 -17.03 -11.51
C TYR A 19 20.88 -16.92 -11.94
N GLY A 20 21.38 -15.70 -12.07
CA GLY A 20 22.75 -15.41 -12.48
C GLY A 20 23.11 -15.83 -13.91
N ARG A 21 24.40 -15.72 -14.24
CA ARG A 21 24.90 -15.91 -15.62
C ARG A 21 24.94 -17.37 -16.07
N HIS A 22 25.08 -18.33 -15.14
CA HIS A 22 25.20 -19.75 -15.48
C HIS A 22 23.92 -20.28 -16.13
N ILE A 23 22.76 -19.90 -15.59
CA ILE A 23 21.46 -20.28 -16.13
C ILE A 23 21.26 -19.66 -17.52
N GLN A 24 21.61 -18.39 -17.71
CA GLN A 24 21.55 -17.76 -19.04
C GLN A 24 22.49 -18.44 -20.05
N LYS A 25 23.68 -18.90 -19.64
CA LYS A 25 24.58 -19.70 -20.51
C LYS A 25 23.98 -21.07 -20.84
N MET A 26 23.35 -21.74 -19.88
CA MET A 26 22.67 -23.03 -20.11
C MET A 26 21.49 -22.90 -21.08
N VAL A 27 20.67 -21.85 -20.95
CA VAL A 27 19.55 -21.59 -21.88
C VAL A 27 20.08 -21.28 -23.28
N LYS A 28 21.14 -20.46 -23.40
CA LYS A 28 21.80 -20.21 -24.70
C LYS A 28 22.35 -21.47 -25.34
N HIS A 29 22.90 -22.38 -24.53
CA HIS A 29 23.36 -23.68 -25.00
C HIS A 29 22.19 -24.59 -25.41
N ALA A 30 21.05 -24.53 -24.72
CA ALA A 30 19.86 -25.28 -25.14
C ALA A 30 19.36 -24.86 -26.53
N LEU A 31 19.50 -23.58 -26.90
CA LEU A 31 19.14 -23.06 -28.22
C LEU A 31 20.03 -23.58 -29.36
N THR A 32 21.23 -24.10 -29.09
CA THR A 32 22.11 -24.62 -30.15
C THR A 32 21.77 -26.04 -30.61
N PHE A 33 20.88 -26.76 -29.91
CA PHE A 33 20.46 -28.10 -30.29
C PHE A 33 19.31 -28.05 -31.29
N GLU A 34 19.49 -28.72 -32.43
CA GLU A 34 18.47 -28.85 -33.49
C GLU A 34 17.41 -29.91 -33.14
N ASP A 35 17.81 -31.00 -32.47
CA ASP A 35 16.89 -32.07 -32.09
C ASP A 35 15.95 -31.64 -30.95
N ARG A 36 14.66 -31.80 -31.18
CA ARG A 36 13.59 -31.45 -30.25
C ARG A 36 13.63 -32.33 -29.00
N GLU A 37 13.97 -33.61 -29.13
CA GLU A 37 14.02 -34.50 -27.96
C GLU A 37 15.15 -34.13 -27.00
N GLU A 38 16.33 -33.85 -27.53
CA GLU A 38 17.48 -33.38 -26.75
C GLU A 38 17.21 -32.02 -26.12
N ARG A 39 16.63 -31.08 -26.88
CA ARG A 39 16.25 -29.75 -26.36
C ARG A 39 15.26 -29.84 -25.20
N ASN A 40 14.25 -30.69 -25.32
CA ASN A 40 13.28 -30.96 -24.24
C ASN A 40 13.94 -31.54 -22.98
N LYS A 41 14.90 -32.46 -23.13
CA LYS A 41 15.65 -33.03 -21.99
C LYS A 41 16.50 -31.96 -21.29
N ILE A 42 17.17 -31.10 -22.07
CA ILE A 42 17.98 -30.01 -21.55
C ILE A 42 17.11 -28.95 -20.86
N ALA A 43 15.97 -28.57 -21.44
CA ALA A 43 15.06 -27.62 -20.80
C ALA A 43 14.58 -28.12 -19.43
N LYS A 44 14.20 -29.39 -19.32
CA LYS A 44 13.80 -30.01 -18.05
C LYS A 44 14.95 -30.05 -17.03
N SER A 45 16.19 -30.29 -17.48
CA SER A 45 17.35 -30.26 -16.58
C SER A 45 17.66 -28.85 -16.09
N ILE A 46 17.52 -27.83 -16.93
CA ILE A 46 17.66 -26.42 -16.55
C ILE A 46 16.61 -26.05 -15.49
N ILE A 47 15.35 -26.42 -15.69
CA ILE A 47 14.26 -26.16 -14.73
C ILE A 47 14.54 -26.83 -13.38
N ALA A 48 15.06 -28.06 -13.38
CA ALA A 48 15.47 -28.73 -12.14
C ALA A 48 16.58 -27.96 -11.40
N VAL A 49 17.55 -27.41 -12.13
CA VAL A 49 18.60 -26.57 -11.52
C VAL A 49 18.04 -25.24 -11.00
N MET A 50 17.14 -24.59 -11.75
CA MET A 50 16.46 -23.37 -11.29
C MET A 50 15.64 -23.63 -10.01
N GLY A 51 14.95 -24.77 -9.93
CA GLY A 51 14.18 -25.16 -8.76
C GLY A 51 15.04 -25.40 -7.51
N ASN A 52 16.22 -25.99 -7.68
CA ASN A 52 17.17 -26.20 -6.59
C ASN A 52 17.81 -24.91 -6.07
N LEU A 53 17.95 -23.89 -6.92
CA LEU A 53 18.48 -22.57 -6.53
C LEU A 53 17.54 -21.81 -5.59
N ASN A 54 16.22 -21.98 -5.75
CA ASN A 54 15.20 -21.30 -4.94
C ASN A 54 14.28 -22.28 -4.19
N PRO A 55 14.78 -23.03 -3.17
CA PRO A 55 13.97 -24.03 -2.46
C PRO A 55 12.78 -23.44 -1.70
N HIS A 56 12.86 -22.17 -1.29
CA HIS A 56 11.83 -21.48 -0.50
C HIS A 56 10.52 -21.27 -1.27
N LEU A 57 10.56 -21.29 -2.59
CA LEU A 57 9.38 -21.08 -3.44
C LEU A 57 8.67 -22.40 -3.76
N ARG A 58 9.16 -23.55 -3.29
CA ARG A 58 8.62 -24.88 -3.60
C ARG A 58 7.19 -25.11 -3.11
N ASP A 59 6.79 -24.43 -2.03
CA ASP A 59 5.46 -24.55 -1.43
C ASP A 59 4.42 -23.64 -2.11
N VAL A 60 4.84 -22.81 -3.08
CA VAL A 60 3.94 -21.96 -3.86
C VAL A 60 3.30 -22.80 -4.96
N PRO A 61 1.95 -22.87 -5.05
CA PRO A 61 1.25 -23.64 -6.08
C PRO A 61 1.71 -23.34 -7.52
N ASP A 62 2.09 -22.10 -7.78
CA ASP A 62 2.52 -21.61 -9.09
C ASP A 62 4.04 -21.65 -9.33
N PHE A 63 4.79 -22.40 -8.50
CA PHE A 63 6.25 -22.45 -8.62
C PHE A 63 6.73 -23.05 -9.94
N GLN A 64 6.15 -24.18 -10.37
CA GLN A 64 6.54 -24.84 -11.61
C GLN A 64 6.21 -23.99 -12.85
N PRO A 65 4.98 -23.44 -13.01
CA PRO A 65 4.67 -22.49 -14.08
C PRO A 65 5.66 -21.31 -14.13
N MET A 66 5.97 -20.71 -12.97
CA MET A 66 6.91 -19.59 -12.91
C MET A 66 8.30 -19.93 -13.47
N LEU A 67 8.83 -21.13 -13.20
CA LEU A 67 10.13 -21.55 -13.75
C LEU A 67 10.10 -21.70 -15.27
N TRP A 68 8.99 -22.20 -15.82
CA TRP A 68 8.79 -22.28 -17.26
C TRP A 68 8.72 -20.88 -17.89
N ASP A 69 7.95 -19.97 -17.29
CA ASP A 69 7.86 -18.58 -17.77
C ASP A 69 9.24 -17.92 -17.79
N GLN A 70 10.00 -18.07 -16.72
CA GLN A 70 11.35 -17.54 -16.60
C GLN A 70 12.32 -18.15 -17.62
N LEU A 71 12.21 -19.45 -17.91
CA LEU A 71 12.98 -20.11 -18.97
C LEU A 71 12.69 -19.46 -20.33
N PHE A 72 11.42 -19.27 -20.68
CA PHE A 72 11.00 -18.65 -21.94
C PHE A 72 11.46 -17.20 -22.04
N ILE A 73 11.31 -16.42 -20.96
CA ILE A 73 11.79 -15.05 -20.84
C ILE A 73 13.31 -14.98 -21.06
N ILE A 74 14.09 -15.88 -20.44
CA ILE A 74 15.56 -15.90 -20.60
C ILE A 74 15.97 -16.28 -22.04
N SER A 75 15.13 -17.04 -22.74
CA SER A 75 15.37 -17.45 -24.13
C SER A 75 14.92 -16.43 -25.18
N ASP A 76 14.40 -15.27 -24.77
CA ASP A 76 13.72 -14.31 -25.65
C ASP A 76 12.60 -14.99 -26.50
N PHE A 77 11.87 -15.96 -25.92
CA PHE A 77 10.82 -16.74 -26.58
C PHE A 77 11.27 -17.55 -27.82
N LYS A 78 12.57 -17.75 -28.02
CA LYS A 78 13.12 -18.51 -29.17
C LYS A 78 13.16 -20.02 -28.93
N LEU A 79 12.96 -20.46 -27.69
CA LEU A 79 13.07 -21.85 -27.31
C LEU A 79 11.76 -22.60 -27.63
N ASP A 80 11.80 -23.48 -28.63
CA ASP A 80 10.69 -24.37 -28.98
C ASP A 80 10.81 -25.70 -28.21
N VAL A 81 10.04 -25.84 -27.13
CA VAL A 81 10.06 -26.94 -26.14
C VAL A 81 8.64 -27.26 -25.70
N ASP A 82 8.37 -28.53 -25.39
CA ASP A 82 7.08 -29.00 -24.88
C ASP A 82 6.87 -28.58 -23.41
N SER A 83 6.25 -27.41 -23.22
CA SER A 83 5.80 -26.94 -21.92
C SER A 83 4.42 -27.51 -21.57
N PRO A 84 4.20 -28.01 -20.33
CA PRO A 84 2.89 -28.42 -19.85
C PRO A 84 1.95 -27.24 -19.51
N PHE A 85 2.47 -26.01 -19.52
CA PHE A 85 1.78 -24.76 -19.19
C PHE A 85 1.72 -23.83 -20.41
N PRO A 86 0.72 -22.92 -20.48
CA PRO A 86 0.64 -21.94 -21.56
C PRO A 86 1.91 -21.08 -21.59
N ILE A 87 2.42 -20.83 -22.80
CA ILE A 87 3.63 -20.01 -22.98
C ILE A 87 3.19 -18.55 -22.86
N PRO A 88 3.79 -17.76 -21.96
CA PRO A 88 3.47 -16.34 -21.85
C PRO A 88 3.83 -15.64 -23.15
N THR A 89 3.00 -14.70 -23.62
CA THR A 89 3.33 -13.93 -24.82
C THR A 89 4.16 -12.70 -24.46
N GLN A 90 5.02 -12.26 -25.38
CA GLN A 90 5.84 -11.06 -25.18
C GLN A 90 4.98 -9.80 -24.99
N GLU A 91 3.78 -9.78 -25.59
CA GLU A 91 2.83 -8.67 -25.52
C GLU A 91 2.26 -8.52 -24.10
N GLU A 92 1.83 -9.61 -23.48
CA GLU A 92 1.31 -9.63 -22.10
C GLU A 92 2.36 -9.16 -21.08
N LEU A 93 3.64 -9.46 -21.29
CA LEU A 93 4.71 -9.02 -20.39
C LEU A 93 5.09 -7.54 -20.56
N MET A 94 4.87 -6.97 -21.75
CA MET A 94 5.15 -5.56 -22.02
C MET A 94 3.98 -4.65 -21.64
N GLU A 95 2.81 -5.22 -21.38
CA GLU A 95 1.65 -4.47 -20.94
C GLU A 95 1.96 -3.76 -19.62
N ARG A 96 1.81 -2.43 -19.66
CA ARG A 96 2.05 -1.61 -18.47
C ARG A 96 0.88 -1.81 -17.50
N PRO A 97 1.14 -1.93 -16.18
CA PRO A 97 0.05 -1.98 -15.23
C PRO A 97 -0.82 -0.73 -15.35
N GLU A 98 -2.14 -0.90 -15.29
CA GLU A 98 -3.06 0.23 -15.36
C GLU A 98 -2.83 1.19 -14.18
N PRO A 99 -2.78 2.51 -14.44
CA PRO A 99 -2.65 3.50 -13.37
C PRO A 99 -3.91 3.49 -12.50
N LEU A 100 -3.74 3.25 -11.20
CA LEU A 100 -4.84 3.36 -10.25
C LEU A 100 -5.27 4.82 -10.10
N GLY A 101 -6.56 5.09 -10.31
CA GLY A 101 -7.15 6.40 -10.01
C GLY A 101 -7.18 6.66 -8.51
N TYR A 102 -6.38 7.62 -8.03
CA TYR A 102 -6.48 8.06 -6.64
C TYR A 102 -7.79 8.84 -6.40
N PRO A 103 -8.54 8.54 -5.33
CA PRO A 103 -9.75 9.30 -5.01
C PRO A 103 -9.37 10.74 -4.58
N GLN A 104 -9.49 11.68 -5.51
CA GLN A 104 -9.34 13.11 -5.28
C GLN A 104 -10.65 13.68 -4.72
N ASN A 105 -10.64 14.13 -3.47
CA ASN A 105 -11.77 14.84 -2.87
C ASN A 105 -11.35 16.28 -2.55
N PHE A 106 -12.09 17.26 -3.06
CA PHE A 106 -11.89 18.69 -2.76
C PHE A 106 -13.08 19.22 -1.93
N PRO A 107 -13.10 19.01 -0.60
CA PRO A 107 -14.17 19.54 0.24
C PRO A 107 -14.14 21.06 0.25
N LYS A 108 -15.32 21.68 0.17
CA LYS A 108 -15.50 23.14 0.23
C LYS A 108 -14.92 23.74 1.52
N TYR A 109 -15.18 23.09 2.64
CA TYR A 109 -14.61 23.41 3.94
C TYR A 109 -13.58 22.36 4.37
N ARG A 110 -12.29 22.73 4.30
CA ARG A 110 -11.19 21.80 4.60
C ARG A 110 -11.15 21.35 6.07
N PHE A 111 -11.59 22.21 6.99
CA PHE A 111 -11.59 21.93 8.43
C PHE A 111 -12.63 20.88 8.86
N TYR A 112 -13.61 20.55 8.03
CA TYR A 112 -14.56 19.46 8.29
C TYR A 112 -14.09 18.10 7.76
N GLY A 113 -13.14 18.09 6.81
CA GLY A 113 -12.70 16.89 6.13
C GLY A 113 -13.80 16.18 5.34
N ASN A 114 -13.48 14.98 4.83
CA ASN A 114 -14.40 14.23 3.95
C ASN A 114 -15.49 13.48 4.72
N ASN A 115 -15.27 13.19 6.01
CA ASN A 115 -16.18 12.37 6.80
C ASN A 115 -17.48 13.11 7.11
N ILE A 116 -17.41 14.42 7.41
CA ILE A 116 -18.61 15.23 7.64
C ILE A 116 -19.52 15.22 6.42
N LYS A 117 -18.96 15.39 5.21
CA LYS A 117 -19.75 15.31 3.97
C LYS A 117 -20.46 13.96 3.85
N ARG A 118 -19.74 12.85 4.04
CA ARG A 118 -20.32 11.50 3.98
C ARG A 118 -21.41 11.29 5.04
N MET A 119 -21.22 11.81 6.25
CA MET A 119 -22.24 11.73 7.30
C MET A 119 -23.50 12.51 6.93
N ILE A 120 -23.35 13.69 6.31
CA ILE A 120 -24.46 14.49 5.80
C ILE A 120 -25.19 13.74 4.67
N ASP A 121 -24.46 13.18 3.71
CA ASP A 121 -25.05 12.39 2.61
C ASP A 121 -25.90 11.21 3.15
N VAL A 122 -25.40 10.52 4.18
CA VAL A 122 -26.15 9.44 4.85
C VAL A 122 -27.36 9.98 5.60
N ALA A 123 -27.24 11.08 6.35
CA ALA A 123 -28.36 11.68 7.07
C ALA A 123 -29.47 12.16 6.11
N VAL A 124 -29.10 12.69 4.94
CA VAL A 124 -30.03 13.07 3.88
C VAL A 124 -30.78 11.86 3.30
N SER A 125 -30.12 10.70 3.21
CA SER A 125 -30.73 9.47 2.68
C SER A 125 -31.78 8.83 3.58
N TRP A 126 -31.84 9.23 4.86
CA TRP A 126 -32.80 8.69 5.83
C TRP A 126 -34.16 9.38 5.75
N GLU A 127 -35.20 8.60 6.02
CA GLU A 127 -36.57 9.09 6.23
C GLU A 127 -36.67 10.00 7.47
N GLU A 128 -37.64 10.90 7.46
CA GLU A 128 -37.87 11.85 8.55
C GLU A 128 -38.38 11.11 9.79
N SER A 129 -37.53 11.07 10.81
CA SER A 129 -37.68 10.28 12.02
C SER A 129 -36.88 10.94 13.13
N GLU A 130 -37.31 10.76 14.39
CA GLU A 130 -36.56 11.19 15.58
C GLU A 130 -35.09 10.73 15.56
N LYS A 131 -34.80 9.58 14.92
CA LYS A 131 -33.43 9.08 14.74
C LYS A 131 -32.60 9.94 13.79
N LYS A 132 -33.22 10.48 12.73
CA LYS A 132 -32.57 11.39 11.79
C LYS A 132 -32.27 12.72 12.47
N ASP A 133 -33.19 13.27 13.24
CA ASP A 133 -32.99 14.54 13.95
C ASP A 133 -31.85 14.44 14.96
N ALA A 134 -31.83 13.37 15.76
CA ALA A 134 -30.72 13.05 16.65
C ALA A 134 -29.38 12.91 15.89
N LEU A 135 -29.38 12.26 14.72
CA LEU A 135 -28.18 12.13 13.89
C LEU A 135 -27.70 13.49 13.38
N VAL A 136 -28.61 14.35 12.90
CA VAL A 136 -28.27 15.69 12.41
C VAL A 136 -27.65 16.53 13.53
N LEU A 137 -28.22 16.52 14.74
CA LEU A 137 -27.67 17.23 15.90
C LEU A 137 -26.28 16.73 16.29
N THR A 138 -26.04 15.41 16.21
CA THR A 138 -24.72 14.85 16.47
C THR A 138 -23.70 15.26 15.41
N ILE A 139 -24.13 15.38 14.15
CA ILE A 139 -23.30 15.89 13.05
C ILE A 139 -22.97 17.35 13.27
N ALA A 140 -23.94 18.19 13.64
CA ALA A 140 -23.72 19.60 13.92
C ALA A 140 -22.75 19.81 15.11
N ASN A 141 -22.89 19.02 16.17
CA ASN A 141 -21.93 19.00 17.28
C ASN A 141 -20.54 18.55 16.84
N HIS A 142 -20.46 17.55 15.95
CA HIS A 142 -19.19 17.12 15.38
C HIS A 142 -18.55 18.19 14.48
N MET A 143 -19.35 18.95 13.74
CA MET A 143 -18.91 20.11 12.97
C MET A 143 -18.35 21.21 13.89
N LYS A 144 -19.08 21.60 14.94
CA LYS A 144 -18.62 22.58 15.93
C LYS A 144 -17.27 22.17 16.54
N LYS A 145 -17.12 20.89 16.88
CA LYS A 145 -15.85 20.33 17.38
C LYS A 145 -14.73 20.39 16.35
N SER A 146 -14.97 19.97 15.11
CA SER A 146 -13.97 19.99 14.04
C SER A 146 -13.53 21.42 13.71
N PHE A 147 -14.47 22.37 13.71
CA PHE A 147 -14.18 23.80 13.56
C PHE A 147 -13.26 24.31 14.68
N LEU A 148 -13.60 24.08 15.95
CA LEU A 148 -12.80 24.49 17.11
C LEU A 148 -11.45 23.76 17.22
N SER A 149 -11.32 22.59 16.61
CA SER A 149 -10.03 21.89 16.55
C SER A 149 -9.06 22.52 15.54
N TRP A 150 -9.61 23.16 14.51
CA TRP A 150 -8.83 23.79 13.43
C TRP A 150 -8.63 25.30 13.66
N ASN A 151 -9.62 25.97 14.25
CA ASN A 151 -9.63 27.39 14.59
C ASN A 151 -9.55 27.59 16.11
N LYS A 152 -8.83 28.62 16.57
CA LYS A 152 -8.63 28.91 18.00
C LYS A 152 -9.71 29.78 18.63
N ASP A 153 -10.59 30.36 17.80
CA ASP A 153 -11.63 31.27 18.24
C ASP A 153 -12.95 30.52 18.49
N SER A 154 -13.80 31.09 19.36
CA SER A 154 -15.16 30.60 19.55
C SER A 154 -15.99 30.75 18.27
N VAL A 155 -16.90 29.81 18.05
CA VAL A 155 -17.83 29.84 16.92
C VAL A 155 -19.26 29.91 17.43
N GLU A 156 -20.07 30.75 16.78
CA GLU A 156 -21.52 30.83 17.00
C GLU A 156 -22.21 29.66 16.31
N ASP A 157 -23.29 29.17 16.91
CA ASP A 157 -24.00 27.99 16.42
C ASP A 157 -24.69 28.25 15.07
N ASP A 158 -25.17 29.47 14.85
CA ASP A 158 -25.71 29.96 13.57
C ASP A 158 -24.75 29.74 12.39
N VAL A 159 -23.44 29.89 12.62
CA VAL A 159 -22.43 29.68 11.57
C VAL A 159 -22.32 28.20 11.22
N ILE A 160 -22.38 27.32 12.22
CA ILE A 160 -22.36 25.87 12.02
C ILE A 160 -23.63 25.41 11.31
N PHE A 161 -24.79 25.94 11.67
CA PHE A 161 -26.06 25.65 10.99
C PHE A 161 -26.06 26.14 9.54
N LYS A 162 -25.51 27.32 9.24
CA LYS A 162 -25.32 27.79 7.85
C LYS A 162 -24.43 26.85 7.04
N HIS A 163 -23.31 26.41 7.61
CA HIS A 163 -22.44 25.45 6.92
C HIS A 163 -23.11 24.09 6.69
N LEU A 164 -23.95 23.63 7.62
CA LEU A 164 -24.70 22.39 7.48
C LEU A 164 -25.76 22.49 6.37
N LEU A 165 -26.48 23.61 6.30
CA LEU A 165 -27.43 23.91 5.22
C LEU A 165 -26.72 23.91 3.85
N GLU A 166 -25.56 24.55 3.78
CA GLU A 166 -24.77 24.65 2.54
C GLU A 166 -24.15 23.32 2.10
N LEU A 167 -23.70 22.48 3.04
CA LEU A 167 -23.16 21.15 2.75
C LEU A 167 -24.23 20.10 2.45
N SER A 168 -25.48 20.34 2.86
CA SER A 168 -26.61 19.45 2.61
C SER A 168 -27.44 19.85 1.38
N ASP A 169 -26.97 20.83 0.58
CA ASP A 169 -27.69 21.41 -0.55
C ASP A 169 -29.11 21.89 -0.16
N GLY A 170 -29.26 22.46 1.04
CA GLY A 170 -30.52 23.01 1.54
C GLY A 170 -31.50 21.97 2.12
N LYS A 171 -31.12 20.69 2.19
CA LYS A 171 -32.02 19.61 2.63
C LYS A 171 -32.14 19.49 4.16
N ILE A 172 -31.18 20.02 4.90
CA ILE A 172 -31.17 20.01 6.36
C ILE A 172 -31.11 21.46 6.83
N ASN A 173 -32.19 21.94 7.43
CA ASN A 173 -32.26 23.29 7.98
C ASN A 173 -32.49 23.24 9.50
N LEU A 174 -31.49 23.67 10.26
CA LEU A 174 -31.53 23.82 11.72
C LEU A 174 -31.48 25.30 12.16
N LEU A 175 -31.69 26.26 11.25
CA LEU A 175 -31.64 27.68 11.61
C LEU A 175 -32.84 28.14 12.44
N GLU A 176 -33.93 27.38 12.42
CA GLU A 176 -35.17 27.69 13.16
C GLU A 176 -35.40 26.76 14.36
N SER A 177 -34.46 25.86 14.66
CA SER A 177 -34.58 24.97 15.82
C SER A 177 -34.15 25.67 17.11
N ASP A 178 -34.94 25.54 18.18
CA ASP A 178 -34.64 26.02 19.55
C ASP A 178 -33.51 25.20 20.25
N GLU A 179 -32.76 24.40 19.50
CA GLU A 179 -31.75 23.49 20.06
C GLU A 179 -30.34 24.07 19.99
N ASP A 180 -29.76 24.31 21.16
CA ASP A 180 -28.38 24.78 21.28
C ASP A 180 -27.36 23.63 21.10
N LEU A 181 -26.25 23.92 20.41
CA LEU A 181 -25.15 22.96 20.31
C LEU A 181 -24.35 22.92 21.61
N SER A 182 -23.76 21.76 21.89
CA SER A 182 -22.93 21.57 23.08
C SER A 182 -21.83 22.63 23.22
N ASN A 183 -21.57 23.01 24.47
CA ASN A 183 -20.61 24.06 24.80
C ASN A 183 -19.21 23.74 24.27
N ALA A 184 -18.53 24.75 23.74
CA ALA A 184 -17.18 24.62 23.18
C ALA A 184 -16.18 24.00 24.18
N THR A 185 -16.34 24.31 25.47
CA THR A 185 -15.50 23.78 26.56
C THR A 185 -15.70 22.29 26.79
N ASP A 186 -16.89 21.75 26.57
CA ASP A 186 -17.17 20.32 26.72
C ASP A 186 -16.70 19.52 25.49
N LEU A 187 -16.76 20.13 24.30
CA LEU A 187 -16.27 19.54 23.06
C LEU A 187 -14.73 19.44 22.98
N LEU A 188 -14.03 20.44 23.54
CA LEU A 188 -12.57 20.55 23.55
C LEU A 188 -11.90 19.85 24.72
N LYS A 189 -12.65 19.29 25.69
CA LYS A 189 -12.11 18.41 26.74
C LYS A 189 -11.60 17.12 26.11
N THR A 190 -10.41 17.19 25.51
CA THR A 190 -9.61 16.01 25.20
C THR A 190 -9.41 15.28 26.51
N LYS A 191 -9.82 14.00 26.57
CA LYS A 191 -9.51 13.09 27.67
C LYS A 191 -8.08 13.39 28.10
N LYS A 192 -7.89 13.77 29.38
CA LYS A 192 -6.57 13.81 30.01
C LYS A 192 -5.83 12.59 29.46
N LYS A 193 -4.69 12.82 28.79
CA LYS A 193 -3.82 11.73 28.35
C LYS A 193 -3.80 10.73 29.50
N PHE A 194 -4.28 9.51 29.26
CA PHE A 194 -4.00 8.42 30.17
C PHE A 194 -2.49 8.27 30.12
N THR A 195 -1.80 9.03 30.96
CA THR A 195 -0.44 8.72 31.34
C THR A 195 -0.57 7.38 32.01
N ASN A 196 -0.23 6.31 31.29
CA ASN A 196 0.00 5.01 31.88
C ASN A 196 1.14 5.18 32.88
N GLY A 197 0.80 5.59 34.10
CA GLY A 197 1.64 5.47 35.27
C GLY A 197 1.74 3.99 35.58
N SER A 198 2.63 3.31 34.85
CA SER A 198 3.07 1.97 35.20
C SER A 198 3.82 2.06 36.53
N SER A 199 3.10 1.94 37.64
CA SER A 199 3.67 1.60 38.94
C SER A 199 4.13 0.14 38.89
N SER A 200 5.31 -0.10 38.30
CA SER A 200 5.99 -1.39 38.42
C SER A 200 7.12 -1.27 39.43
N THR A 201 6.79 -1.60 40.67
CA THR A 201 7.71 -1.87 41.77
C THR A 201 8.52 -3.13 41.46
N THR A 202 9.71 -3.02 40.84
CA THR A 202 10.74 -4.05 40.98
C THR A 202 12.12 -3.48 40.63
N GLY A 203 13.05 -3.55 41.57
CA GLY A 203 14.37 -2.94 41.49
C GLY A 203 15.20 -3.45 40.31
N LYS A 204 15.89 -2.51 39.64
CA LYS A 204 17.07 -2.82 38.83
C LYS A 204 18.20 -1.85 39.17
N LYS A 205 19.32 -2.47 39.54
CA LYS A 205 20.57 -1.91 40.01
C LYS A 205 21.17 -0.95 38.98
N ASN A 206 21.66 0.19 39.50
CA ASN A 206 22.54 1.12 38.81
C ASN A 206 23.79 0.41 38.27
N PHE A 207 23.94 0.34 36.94
CA PHE A 207 25.23 0.20 36.30
C PHE A 207 25.62 1.54 35.68
N LYS A 208 26.46 2.28 36.40
CA LYS A 208 27.24 3.38 35.85
C LYS A 208 28.26 2.80 34.87
N SER A 209 28.06 3.00 33.57
CA SER A 209 29.11 2.87 32.56
C SER A 209 29.49 4.26 32.09
N ASN A 210 30.61 4.74 32.61
CA ASN A 210 31.28 5.97 32.20
C ASN A 210 32.21 5.63 31.03
N SER A 211 31.87 6.05 29.81
CA SER A 211 32.80 6.04 28.68
C SER A 211 32.53 7.25 27.79
N ASN A 212 33.07 8.39 28.23
CA ASN A 212 33.22 9.57 27.41
C ASN A 212 34.43 9.34 26.49
N ARG A 213 34.18 9.03 25.22
CA ARG A 213 35.22 9.01 24.17
C ARG A 213 34.79 9.95 23.04
N PRO A 214 35.48 11.08 22.81
CA PRO A 214 35.09 12.04 21.78
C PRO A 214 35.47 11.48 20.39
N ARG A 215 34.48 11.32 19.51
CA ARG A 215 34.71 11.02 18.09
C ARG A 215 35.24 12.28 17.39
N LYS A 216 36.51 12.26 16.98
CA LYS A 216 37.06 13.21 16.01
C LYS A 216 36.40 12.97 14.64
N ARG A 217 35.98 14.06 14.01
CA ARG A 217 35.59 14.13 12.59
C ARG A 217 36.85 14.01 11.72
N TYR A 218 36.76 13.22 10.66
CA TYR A 218 37.48 13.42 9.41
C TYR A 218 36.43 13.42 8.30
#